data_AF-A0A1Y4F2A7-F1
#
_entry.id   AF-A0A1Y4F2A7-F1
#
_cell.length_a   1.000
_cell.length_b   1.000
_cell.length_c   1.000
_cell.angle_alpha   90.00
_cell.angle_beta   90.00
_cell.angle_gamma   90.00
#
_symmetry.space_group_name_H-M   'P 1'
#
loop_
_entity.id
_entity.type
_entity.pdbx_description
1 polymer ?
#
loop_
_entity_poly.entity_id
_entity_poly.type
_entity_poly.pdbx_seq_one_letter_code
_entity_poly.pdbx_strand_id
1 'polypeptide(L)'
;MNRTEYKNKHRKEHYDSILFVFPKGEKDRIKQAASELKMSVNEYLYALVCDDLASGKSKLWEKLNPEFTEEQQKLLDKWQVAQKYRDMIQRMHVDTINGMNKHYTIELKKGYINDVTGSRIIQCDKTAELRRIIVKSHKR
;
A
#
# COMPACT_ATOMS: atom_id res chain seq x y z
N MET A 1 -22.21 10.80 40.83
CA MET A 1 -21.77 10.18 39.56
C MET A 1 -21.99 8.70 39.67
N ASN A 2 -22.82 8.11 38.80
CA ASN A 2 -23.12 6.68 38.84
C ASN A 2 -21.86 5.88 38.42
N ARG A 3 -21.67 4.68 38.95
CA ARG A 3 -20.49 3.82 38.65
C ARG A 3 -20.31 3.60 37.14
N THR A 4 -21.41 3.55 36.40
CA THR A 4 -21.45 3.45 34.94
C THR A 4 -20.94 4.72 34.25
N GLU A 5 -21.31 5.90 34.74
CA GLU A 5 -20.86 7.19 34.20
C GLU A 5 -19.37 7.41 34.45
N TYR A 6 -18.88 7.02 35.63
CA TYR A 6 -17.45 7.06 35.95
C TYR A 6 -16.63 6.18 35.01
N LYS A 7 -17.06 4.92 34.81
CA LYS A 7 -16.39 4.00 33.87
C LYS A 7 -16.37 4.53 32.45
N ASN A 8 -17.48 5.10 31.99
CA ASN A 8 -17.57 5.66 30.63
C ASN A 8 -16.69 6.90 30.46
N LYS A 9 -16.65 7.79 31.46
CA LYS A 9 -15.81 8.99 31.45
C LYS A 9 -14.32 8.61 31.43
N HIS A 10 -13.89 7.73 32.33
CA HIS A 10 -12.51 7.24 32.37
C HIS A 10 -12.12 6.54 31.07
N ARG A 11 -13.02 5.75 30.46
CA ARG A 11 -12.73 5.10 29.17
C ARG A 11 -12.53 6.11 28.05
N LYS A 12 -13.35 7.16 28.01
CA LYS A 12 -13.30 8.22 27.00
C LYS A 12 -12.08 9.13 27.15
N GLU A 13 -11.60 9.31 28.39
CA GLU A 13 -10.45 10.17 28.69
C GLU A 13 -9.11 9.48 28.46
N HIS A 14 -9.03 8.16 28.61
CA HIS A 14 -7.75 7.42 28.59
C HIS A 14 -7.58 6.42 27.43
N TYR A 15 -8.63 6.14 26.64
CA TYR A 15 -8.57 5.13 25.60
C TYR A 15 -9.31 5.53 24.32
N ASP A 16 -8.65 5.41 23.19
CA ASP A 16 -9.31 5.41 21.89
C ASP A 16 -9.95 4.04 21.61
N SER A 17 -11.24 4.05 21.29
CA SER A 17 -12.00 2.83 21.00
C SER A 17 -12.24 2.69 19.50
N ILE A 18 -11.89 1.54 18.92
CA ILE A 18 -12.15 1.22 17.51
C ILE A 18 -13.14 0.06 17.45
N LEU A 19 -14.20 0.20 16.64
CA LEU A 19 -15.15 -0.87 16.36
C LEU A 19 -14.63 -1.71 15.18
N PHE A 20 -14.46 -3.02 15.40
CA PHE A 20 -14.11 -3.96 14.34
C PHE A 20 -15.31 -4.82 13.95
N VAL A 21 -15.54 -4.94 12.65
CA VAL A 21 -16.51 -5.87 12.08
C VAL A 21 -15.74 -6.88 11.24
N PHE A 22 -15.87 -8.17 11.59
CA PHE A 22 -15.20 -9.27 10.89
C PHE A 22 -16.24 -10.14 10.17
N PRO A 23 -15.87 -10.78 9.05
CA PRO A 23 -16.66 -11.86 8.46
C PRO A 23 -16.94 -12.98 9.47
N LYS A 24 -18.06 -13.67 9.28
CA LYS A 24 -18.48 -14.76 10.19
C LYS A 24 -17.39 -15.86 10.23
N GLY A 25 -16.96 -16.23 11.43
CA GLY A 25 -15.91 -17.24 11.66
C GLY A 25 -14.50 -16.68 11.91
N GLU A 26 -14.19 -15.47 11.44
CA GLU A 26 -12.85 -14.88 11.63
C GLU A 26 -12.55 -14.49 13.08
N LYS A 27 -13.58 -14.09 13.83
CA LYS A 27 -13.44 -13.80 15.26
C LYS A 27 -12.89 -14.99 16.05
N ASP A 28 -13.31 -16.20 15.72
CA ASP A 28 -12.90 -17.40 16.44
C ASP A 28 -11.47 -17.81 16.07
N ARG A 29 -11.07 -17.60 14.81
CA ARG A 29 -9.67 -17.75 14.38
C ARG A 29 -8.73 -16.78 15.12
N ILE A 30 -9.12 -15.51 15.23
CA ILE A 30 -8.33 -14.50 15.96
C ILE A 30 -8.24 -14.84 17.45
N LYS A 31 -9.35 -15.28 18.06
CA LYS A 31 -9.35 -15.74 19.46
C LYS A 31 -8.41 -16.90 19.69
N GLN A 32 -8.41 -17.88 18.78
CA GLN A 32 -7.54 -19.04 18.89
C GLN A 32 -6.07 -18.62 18.82
N ALA A 33 -5.69 -17.80 17.84
CA ALA A 33 -4.34 -17.26 17.71
C ALA A 33 -3.90 -16.45 18.96
N ALA A 34 -4.79 -15.63 19.51
CA ALA A 34 -4.52 -14.89 20.74
C ALA A 34 -4.35 -15.84 21.95
N SER A 35 -5.19 -16.87 22.04
CA SER A 35 -5.14 -17.87 23.12
C SER A 35 -3.85 -18.69 23.10
N GLU A 36 -3.35 -19.05 21.92
CA GLU A 36 -2.06 -19.75 21.76
C GLU A 36 -0.89 -18.92 22.32
N LEU A 37 -0.97 -17.59 22.19
CA LEU A 37 0.01 -16.64 22.73
C LEU A 37 -0.30 -16.21 24.18
N LYS A 38 -1.33 -16.78 24.81
CA LYS A 38 -1.82 -16.40 26.16
C LYS A 38 -2.18 -14.91 26.29
N MET A 39 -2.63 -14.29 25.20
CA MET A 39 -3.00 -12.88 25.14
C MET A 39 -4.52 -12.71 25.05
N SER A 40 -5.01 -11.56 25.51
CA SER A 40 -6.37 -11.15 25.16
C SER A 40 -6.46 -10.78 23.66
N VAL A 41 -7.64 -10.85 23.05
CA VAL A 41 -7.81 -10.47 21.63
C VAL A 41 -7.40 -9.01 21.38
N ASN A 42 -7.72 -8.10 22.31
CA ASN A 42 -7.34 -6.70 22.19
C ASN A 42 -5.83 -6.51 22.29
N GLU A 43 -5.19 -7.20 23.22
CA GLU A 43 -3.74 -7.16 23.39
C GLU A 43 -3.01 -7.74 22.18
N TYR A 44 -3.51 -8.86 21.64
CA TYR A 44 -3.00 -9.46 20.41
C TYR A 44 -3.09 -8.50 19.21
N LEU A 45 -4.26 -7.88 18.99
CA LEU A 45 -4.44 -6.90 17.92
C LEU A 45 -3.56 -5.66 18.11
N TYR A 46 -3.46 -5.16 19.36
CA TYR A 46 -2.61 -4.02 19.67
C TYR A 46 -1.12 -4.33 19.43
N ALA A 47 -0.64 -5.49 19.89
CA ALA A 47 0.73 -5.93 19.67
C ALA A 47 1.06 -6.06 18.17
N LEU A 48 0.14 -6.61 17.36
CA LEU A 48 0.31 -6.67 15.91
C LEU A 48 0.41 -5.29 15.26
N VAL A 49 -0.43 -4.34 15.68
CA VAL A 49 -0.37 -2.96 15.17
C VAL A 49 0.93 -2.28 15.59
N CYS A 50 1.37 -2.46 16.83
CA CYS A 50 2.63 -1.91 17.31
C CYS A 50 3.85 -2.50 16.58
N ASP A 51 3.87 -3.82 16.34
CA ASP A 51 4.92 -4.50 15.57
C ASP A 51 4.98 -3.95 14.12
N ASP A 52 3.82 -3.81 13.49
CA ASP A 52 3.69 -3.31 12.11
C ASP A 52 4.06 -1.82 11.96
N LEU A 53 3.84 -1.02 13.01
CA LEU A 53 4.26 0.39 13.04
C LEU A 53 5.74 0.56 13.38
N ALA A 54 6.28 -0.29 14.28
CA ALA A 54 7.68 -0.22 14.72
C ALA A 54 8.67 -0.61 13.61
N SER A 55 8.27 -1.49 12.69
CA SER A 55 9.11 -1.89 11.55
C SER A 55 9.33 -0.77 10.52
N GLY A 56 8.61 0.35 10.60
CA GLY A 56 8.71 1.49 9.66
C GLY A 56 8.20 1.19 8.24
N LYS A 57 8.00 -0.10 7.90
CA LYS A 57 7.34 -0.61 6.71
C LYS A 57 6.30 -1.63 7.17
N SER A 58 5.02 -1.30 6.98
CA SER A 58 3.93 -2.22 7.29
C SER A 58 4.05 -3.49 6.43
N LYS A 59 3.87 -4.66 7.03
CA LYS A 59 3.78 -5.95 6.30
C LYS A 59 2.61 -5.96 5.33
N LEU A 60 1.57 -5.18 5.62
CA LEU A 60 0.48 -4.93 4.68
C LEU A 60 0.92 -4.02 3.54
N TRP A 61 1.83 -3.08 3.80
CA TRP A 61 2.36 -2.22 2.76
C TRP A 61 3.16 -3.01 1.73
N GLU A 62 4.01 -3.94 2.15
CA GLU A 62 4.76 -4.82 1.24
C GLU A 62 3.83 -5.73 0.41
N LYS A 63 2.73 -6.22 1.00
CA LYS A 63 1.71 -6.99 0.27
C LYS A 63 0.88 -6.17 -0.69
N LEU A 64 0.54 -4.93 -0.34
CA LEU A 64 -0.32 -4.04 -1.13
C LEU A 64 0.46 -3.28 -2.21
N ASN A 65 1.75 -3.08 -1.96
CA ASN A 65 2.74 -2.50 -2.87
C ASN A 65 3.96 -3.43 -2.95
N PRO A 66 3.82 -4.55 -3.67
CA PRO A 66 4.99 -5.37 -3.97
C PRO A 66 6.06 -4.49 -4.63
N GLU A 67 7.31 -4.61 -4.18
CA GLU A 67 8.44 -4.09 -4.95
C GLU A 67 8.37 -4.67 -6.37
N PHE A 68 8.78 -3.88 -7.36
CA PHE A 68 8.82 -4.36 -8.75
C PHE A 68 9.59 -5.68 -8.80
N THR A 69 9.05 -6.68 -9.50
CA THR A 69 9.75 -7.95 -9.72
C THR A 69 11.10 -7.71 -10.39
N GLU A 70 12.06 -8.63 -10.28
CA GLU A 70 13.37 -8.47 -10.94
C GLU A 70 13.25 -8.15 -12.43
N GLU A 71 12.27 -8.74 -13.12
CA GLU A 71 11.97 -8.45 -14.53
C GLU A 71 11.49 -7.02 -14.74
N GLN A 72 10.58 -6.53 -13.88
CA GLN A 72 10.10 -5.16 -13.93
C GLN A 72 11.22 -4.16 -13.60
N GLN A 73 12.10 -4.47 -12.66
CA GLN A 73 13.27 -3.65 -12.36
C GLN A 73 14.23 -3.56 -13.57
N LYS A 74 14.54 -4.70 -14.19
CA LYS A 74 15.33 -4.75 -15.43
C LYS A 74 14.68 -3.95 -16.56
N LEU A 75 13.35 -3.95 -16.67
CA LEU A 75 12.62 -3.12 -17.62
C LEU A 75 12.78 -1.63 -17.32
N LEU A 76 12.62 -1.21 -16.06
CA LEU A 76 12.81 0.18 -15.65
C LEU A 76 14.26 0.66 -15.85
N ASP A 77 15.24 -0.22 -15.62
CA ASP A 77 16.65 0.00 -15.93
C ASP A 77 16.87 0.18 -17.44
N LYS A 78 16.32 -0.73 -18.25
CA LYS A 78 16.36 -0.66 -19.72
C LYS A 78 15.70 0.61 -20.25
N TRP A 79 14.65 1.08 -19.59
CA TRP A 79 13.97 2.32 -19.95
C TRP A 79 14.69 3.57 -19.46
N GLN A 80 15.72 3.42 -18.63
CA GLN A 80 16.51 4.49 -18.01
C GLN A 80 15.63 5.43 -17.16
N VAL A 81 14.65 4.88 -16.45
CA VAL A 81 13.81 5.64 -15.52
C VAL A 81 14.59 5.86 -14.23
N ALA A 82 14.81 7.13 -13.86
CA ALA A 82 15.52 7.50 -12.64
C ALA A 82 14.77 7.03 -11.37
N GLN A 83 15.53 6.68 -10.33
CA GLN A 83 14.98 6.10 -9.08
C GLN A 83 13.84 6.93 -8.48
N LYS A 84 13.97 8.25 -8.44
CA LYS A 84 12.94 9.17 -7.92
C LYS A 84 11.56 9.00 -8.57
N TYR A 85 11.51 8.57 -9.83
CA TYR A 85 10.24 8.33 -10.54
C TYR A 85 9.73 6.91 -10.31
N ARG A 86 10.61 5.93 -10.06
CA ARG A 86 10.22 4.56 -9.69
C ARG A 86 9.40 4.56 -8.41
N ASP A 87 9.78 5.41 -7.46
CA ASP A 87 9.06 5.57 -6.19
C ASP A 87 7.63 6.11 -6.37
N MET A 88 7.33 6.75 -7.51
CA MET A 88 6.00 7.27 -7.85
C MET A 88 5.12 6.23 -8.56
N ILE A 89 5.70 5.17 -9.12
CA ILE A 89 4.97 4.15 -9.86
C ILE A 89 4.30 3.20 -8.87
N GLN A 90 3.01 2.97 -9.06
CA GLN A 90 2.24 1.96 -8.36
C GLN A 90 2.25 0.63 -9.12
N ARG A 91 2.03 0.67 -10.43
CA ARG A 91 1.99 -0.51 -11.30
C ARG A 91 2.56 -0.18 -12.68
N MET A 92 3.12 -1.19 -13.34
CA MET A 92 3.53 -1.09 -14.74
C MET A 92 3.12 -2.32 -15.53
N HIS A 93 2.74 -2.10 -16.79
CA HIS A 93 2.37 -3.14 -17.73
C HIS A 93 3.07 -2.89 -19.07
N VAL A 94 3.46 -3.97 -19.74
CA VAL A 94 4.03 -3.92 -21.09
C VAL A 94 3.27 -4.90 -21.96
N ASP A 95 2.52 -4.37 -22.91
CA ASP A 95 1.84 -5.20 -23.90
C ASP A 95 2.81 -5.56 -25.00
N THR A 96 2.99 -6.87 -25.20
CA THR A 96 3.76 -7.42 -26.32
C THR A 96 2.81 -7.85 -27.43
N ILE A 97 3.06 -7.39 -28.65
CA ILE A 97 2.35 -7.85 -29.84
C ILE A 97 3.39 -8.50 -30.74
N ASN A 98 3.21 -9.79 -31.06
CA ASN A 98 4.14 -10.60 -31.84
C ASN A 98 5.57 -10.62 -31.27
N GLY A 99 5.72 -10.68 -29.95
CA GLY A 99 7.02 -10.70 -29.27
C GLY A 99 7.74 -9.34 -29.22
N MET A 100 7.14 -8.27 -29.72
CA MET A 100 7.67 -6.91 -29.61
C MET A 100 6.85 -6.10 -28.59
N ASN A 101 7.55 -5.43 -27.66
CA ASN A 101 6.94 -4.47 -26.74
C ASN A 101 6.33 -3.33 -27.56
N LYS A 102 4.99 -3.20 -27.55
CA LYS A 102 4.28 -2.18 -28.31
C LYS A 102 3.67 -1.10 -27.43
N HIS A 103 3.11 -1.43 -26.27
CA HIS A 103 2.48 -0.44 -25.39
C HIS A 103 3.02 -0.55 -23.98
N TYR A 104 3.40 0.60 -23.43
CA TYR A 104 3.89 0.77 -22.07
C TYR A 104 2.82 1.50 -21.28
N THR A 105 2.33 0.87 -20.22
CA THR A 105 1.38 1.49 -19.29
C THR A 105 2.03 1.61 -17.92
N ILE A 106 1.99 2.82 -17.34
CA ILE A 106 2.42 3.12 -15.98
C ILE A 106 1.23 3.71 -15.23
N GLU A 107 0.92 3.16 -14.07
CA GLU A 107 -0.01 3.73 -13.10
C GLU A 107 0.78 4.36 -11.95
N LEU A 108 0.53 5.64 -11.67
CA LEU A 108 1.12 6.37 -10.55
C LEU A 108 0.36 6.12 -9.25
N LYS A 109 1.09 6.14 -8.13
CA LYS A 109 0.53 6.04 -6.78
C LYS A 109 -0.52 7.12 -6.55
N LYS A 110 -1.50 6.81 -5.70
CA LYS A 110 -2.51 7.80 -5.27
C LYS A 110 -1.82 9.04 -4.69
N GLY A 111 -2.25 10.23 -5.12
CA GLY A 111 -1.64 11.49 -4.75
C GLY A 111 -0.56 12.00 -5.71
N TYR A 112 -0.23 11.25 -6.76
CA TYR A 112 0.59 11.73 -7.86
C TYR A 112 -0.28 12.01 -9.10
N ILE A 113 0.18 12.92 -9.96
CA ILE A 113 -0.44 13.25 -11.24
C ILE A 113 0.64 13.48 -12.29
N ASN A 114 0.32 13.20 -13.55
CA ASN A 114 1.18 13.54 -14.68
C ASN A 114 0.61 14.73 -15.44
N ASP A 115 1.43 15.74 -15.73
CA ASP A 115 0.98 16.95 -16.42
C ASP A 115 0.64 16.73 -17.89
N VAL A 116 1.22 15.71 -18.53
CA VAL A 116 0.99 15.42 -19.95
C VAL A 116 -0.34 14.70 -20.14
N THR A 117 -0.61 13.69 -19.32
CA THR A 117 -1.85 12.90 -19.42
C THR A 117 -2.99 13.46 -18.59
N GLY A 118 -2.72 14.44 -17.71
CA GLY A 118 -3.69 14.98 -16.76
C GLY A 118 -4.22 13.94 -15.77
N SER A 119 -3.58 12.78 -15.68
CA SER A 119 -4.10 11.63 -14.93
C SER A 119 -2.99 10.89 -14.20
N ARG A 120 -3.37 9.83 -13.48
CA ARG A 120 -2.44 8.89 -12.85
C ARG A 120 -1.91 7.83 -13.82
N ILE A 121 -2.40 7.82 -15.06
CA ILE A 121 -2.08 6.79 -16.03
C ILE A 121 -1.22 7.41 -17.13
N ILE A 122 -0.11 6.75 -17.44
CA ILE A 122 0.77 7.08 -18.56
C ILE A 122 0.72 5.90 -19.51
N GLN A 123 0.34 6.15 -20.76
CA GLN A 123 0.31 5.18 -21.84
C GLN A 123 1.12 5.72 -23.01
N CYS A 124 2.02 4.91 -23.56
CA CYS A 124 2.81 5.29 -24.72
C CYS A 124 3.40 4.08 -25.43
N ASP A 125 3.86 4.27 -26.66
CA ASP A 125 4.32 3.17 -27.51
C ASP A 125 5.85 3.06 -27.57
N LYS A 126 6.55 4.07 -27.07
CA LYS A 126 8.00 4.18 -27.14
C LYS A 126 8.59 4.49 -25.78
N THR A 127 9.66 3.81 -25.42
CA THR A 127 10.39 4.07 -24.16
C THR A 127 10.96 5.49 -24.08
N ALA A 128 11.33 6.08 -25.23
CA ALA A 128 11.76 7.48 -25.30
C ALA A 128 10.65 8.46 -24.93
N GLU A 129 9.41 8.14 -25.30
CA GLU A 129 8.23 8.91 -24.94
C GLU A 129 7.88 8.70 -23.46
N LEU A 130 7.93 7.46 -22.98
CA LEU A 130 7.75 7.13 -21.57
C LEU A 130 8.67 7.98 -20.67
N ARG A 131 9.96 8.08 -21.03
CA ARG A 131 10.94 8.92 -20.33
C ARG A 131 10.55 10.39 -20.32
N ARG A 132 10.06 10.93 -21.44
CA ARG A 132 9.65 12.33 -21.55
C ARG A 132 8.39 12.62 -20.74
N ILE A 133 7.47 11.67 -20.68
CA ILE A 133 6.21 11.84 -19.96
C ILE A 133 6.43 11.68 -18.46
N ILE A 134 7.15 10.66 -18.01
CA ILE A 134 7.28 10.35 -16.58
C ILE A 134 8.01 11.44 -15.78
N VAL A 135 8.90 12.22 -16.41
CA VAL A 135 9.54 13.37 -15.76
C VAL A 135 8.59 14.51 -15.43
N LYS A 136 7.38 14.51 -16.02
CA LYS A 136 6.29 15.44 -15.75
C LYS A 136 5.31 14.92 -14.69
N SER A 137 5.67 13.84 -14.01
CA SER A 137 4.90 13.33 -12.86
C SER A 137 5.34 14.01 -11.58
N HIS A 138 4.38 14.47 -10.79
CA HIS A 138 4.63 15.13 -9.51
C HIS A 138 3.51 14.80 -8.49
N LYS A 139 3.75 15.13 -7.22
CA LYS A 139 2.76 14.94 -6.15
C LYS A 139 1.76 16.09 -6.18
N ARG A 140 0.47 15.77 -6.24
CA ARG A 140 -0.64 16.74 -6.22
C ARG A 140 -0.81 17.37 -4.85
#